data_AF-A0A914H5F6-F1
#
_entry.id   AF-A0A914H5F6-F1
#
_cell.length_a   1.000
_cell.length_b   1.000
_cell.length_c   1.000
_cell.angle_alpha   90.00
_cell.angle_beta   90.00
_cell.angle_gamma   90.00
#
_symmetry.space_group_name_H-M   'P 1'
#
loop_
_entity.id
_entity.type
_entity.pdbx_description
1 polymer ?
#
loop_
_entity_poly.entity_id
_entity_poly.type
_entity_poly.pdbx_seq_one_letter_code
_entity_poly.pdbx_strand_id
1 'polypeptide(L)'
;MDNNLSQYEHLRPGPPKATPALQPIYCYICGRQFGSKSIGIHQPQCLKKWKIQNEQLPKELRRHAPEAPKIIRNADNSIDVNATNMAAYEASLAQLIRCANCGRKLAPERLQAHQRACTKEHPGVPISVLPPGQHHRQPHLATSLATKKAKK
;
A
#
# COMPACT_ATOMS: atom_id res chain seq x y z
N MET A 1 -20.46 -49.93 19.60
CA MET A 1 -21.05 -49.05 18.55
C MET A 1 -19.87 -48.32 17.94
N ASP A 2 -19.15 -49.04 17.09
CA ASP A 2 -17.81 -48.66 16.65
C ASP A 2 -17.98 -47.87 15.35
N ASN A 3 -17.91 -46.55 15.49
CA ASN A 3 -18.04 -45.60 14.41
C ASN A 3 -16.91 -45.84 13.39
N ASN A 4 -17.22 -46.57 12.32
CA ASN A 4 -16.29 -46.93 11.26
C ASN A 4 -15.94 -45.69 10.43
N LEU A 5 -14.97 -44.92 10.93
CA LEU A 5 -14.45 -43.68 10.34
C LEU A 5 -13.65 -43.93 9.04
N SER A 6 -13.34 -45.19 8.71
CA SER A 6 -12.52 -45.56 7.55
C SER A 6 -13.25 -45.38 6.22
N GLN A 7 -14.58 -45.55 6.20
CA GLN A 7 -15.34 -45.44 4.95
C GLN A 7 -15.39 -44.02 4.37
N TYR A 8 -15.13 -42.99 5.19
CA TYR A 8 -15.16 -41.58 4.78
C TYR A 8 -13.79 -40.98 4.47
N GLU A 9 -12.70 -41.74 4.62
CA GLU A 9 -11.34 -41.26 4.29
C GLU A 9 -11.19 -40.89 2.81
N HIS A 10 -11.83 -41.65 1.91
CA HIS A 10 -11.78 -41.43 0.46
C HIS A 10 -12.52 -40.16 0.00
N LEU A 11 -13.34 -39.55 0.87
CA LEU A 11 -14.03 -38.29 0.60
C LEU A 11 -13.27 -37.07 1.11
N ARG A 12 -12.08 -37.25 1.70
CA ARG A 12 -11.23 -36.13 2.10
C ARG A 12 -10.75 -35.40 0.84
N PRO A 13 -11.13 -34.13 0.62
CA PRO A 13 -10.60 -33.38 -0.51
C PRO A 13 -9.08 -33.32 -0.36
N GLY A 14 -8.38 -33.75 -1.41
CA GLY A 14 -6.92 -33.66 -1.48
C GLY A 14 -6.46 -32.20 -1.35
N PRO A 15 -5.20 -31.96 -0.97
CA PRO A 15 -4.66 -30.62 -0.88
C PRO A 15 -4.87 -29.88 -2.21
N PRO A 16 -5.29 -28.61 -2.19
CA PRO A 16 -5.48 -27.84 -3.42
C PRO A 16 -4.16 -27.85 -4.21
N LYS A 17 -4.24 -28.21 -5.49
CA LYS A 17 -3.08 -28.18 -6.39
C LYS A 17 -2.56 -26.73 -6.42
N ALA A 18 -1.30 -26.53 -6.06
CA ALA A 18 -0.67 -25.22 -6.09
C ALA A 18 -0.70 -24.70 -7.53
N THR A 19 -1.51 -23.66 -7.78
CA THR A 19 -1.44 -22.94 -9.05
C THR A 19 -0.17 -22.09 -9.05
N PRO A 20 0.54 -21.95 -10.18
CA PRO A 20 1.67 -21.05 -10.27
C PRO A 20 1.24 -19.65 -9.81
N ALA A 21 1.98 -19.08 -8.86
CA ALA A 21 1.69 -17.73 -8.38
C ALA A 21 1.77 -16.75 -9.56
N LEU A 22 0.64 -16.14 -9.90
CA LEU A 22 0.59 -15.12 -10.95
C LEU A 22 1.52 -13.96 -10.54
N GLN A 23 2.44 -13.60 -11.43
CA GLN A 23 3.35 -12.48 -11.19
C GLN A 23 2.54 -11.17 -11.07
N PRO A 24 2.64 -10.44 -9.94
CA PRO A 24 1.91 -9.20 -9.76
C PRO A 24 2.52 -8.08 -10.62
N ILE A 25 1.68 -7.26 -11.24
CA ILE A 25 2.10 -6.07 -11.99
C ILE A 25 1.91 -4.80 -11.14
N TYR A 26 2.94 -3.99 -11.01
CA TYR A 26 2.93 -2.74 -10.26
C TYR A 26 2.36 -1.58 -11.09
N CYS A 27 1.52 -0.77 -10.45
CA CYS A 27 1.15 0.53 -11.00
C CYS A 27 2.31 1.52 -10.83
N TYR A 28 2.81 2.08 -11.94
CA TYR A 28 3.92 3.04 -11.92
C TYR A 28 3.62 4.38 -11.22
N ILE A 29 2.35 4.64 -10.90
CA ILE A 29 1.91 5.87 -10.24
C ILE A 29 1.79 5.67 -8.73
N CYS A 30 1.18 4.57 -8.28
CA CYS A 30 0.83 4.35 -6.87
C CYS A 30 1.51 3.15 -6.21
N GLY A 31 2.24 2.32 -6.96
CA GLY A 31 3.00 1.19 -6.46
C GLY A 31 2.17 0.01 -5.95
N ARG A 32 0.85 0.02 -6.15
CA ARG A 32 -0.01 -1.12 -5.82
C ARG A 32 0.14 -2.24 -6.86
N GLN A 33 -0.04 -3.46 -6.40
CA GLN A 33 0.00 -4.69 -7.21
C GLN A 33 -1.37 -4.99 -7.82
N PHE A 34 -1.37 -5.41 -9.08
CA PHE A 34 -2.55 -5.78 -9.85
C PHE A 34 -2.26 -7.03 -10.67
N GLY A 35 -3.32 -7.64 -11.22
CA GLY A 35 -3.18 -8.65 -12.26
C GLY A 35 -3.00 -8.02 -13.64
N SER A 36 -2.51 -8.80 -14.60
CA SER A 36 -2.30 -8.37 -15.99
C SER A 36 -3.54 -7.79 -16.67
N LYS A 37 -4.73 -8.31 -16.33
CA LYS A 37 -6.00 -7.80 -16.87
C LYS A 37 -6.47 -6.52 -16.18
N SER A 38 -6.23 -6.38 -14.87
CA SER A 38 -6.74 -5.25 -14.09
C SER A 38 -5.85 -4.00 -14.18
N ILE A 39 -4.56 -4.15 -14.48
CA ILE A 39 -3.63 -3.01 -14.57
C ILE A 39 -4.01 -2.02 -15.68
N GLY A 40 -4.48 -2.50 -16.83
CA GLY A 40 -4.89 -1.66 -17.97
C GLY A 40 -6.11 -0.79 -17.68
N ILE A 41 -6.97 -1.24 -16.76
CA ILE A 41 -8.13 -0.46 -16.29
C ILE A 41 -7.71 0.49 -15.16
N HIS A 42 -6.80 0.03 -14.29
CA HIS A 42 -6.35 0.80 -13.14
C HIS A 42 -5.50 2.02 -13.52
N GLN A 43 -4.46 1.85 -14.35
CA GLN A 43 -3.51 2.92 -14.68
C GLN A 43 -4.17 4.22 -15.20
N PRO A 44 -5.11 4.20 -16.17
CA PRO A 44 -5.75 5.44 -16.62
C PRO A 44 -6.59 6.11 -15.53
N GLN A 45 -7.30 5.33 -14.70
CA GLN A 45 -8.06 5.87 -13.57
C GLN A 45 -7.14 6.46 -12.49
N CYS A 46 -6.02 5.79 -12.22
CA CYS A 46 -5.01 6.25 -11.28
C CYS A 46 -4.37 7.56 -11.75
N LEU A 47 -4.04 7.67 -13.05
CA LEU A 47 -3.50 8.89 -13.64
C LEU A 47 -4.50 10.06 -13.58
N LYS A 48 -5.79 9.80 -13.89
CA LYS A 48 -6.84 10.81 -13.76
C LYS A 48 -6.93 11.35 -12.33
N LYS A 49 -6.94 10.46 -11.34
CA LYS A 49 -6.97 10.85 -9.93
C LYS A 49 -5.73 11.65 -9.53
N TRP A 50 -4.55 11.22 -9.97
CA TRP A 50 -3.30 11.93 -9.73
C TRP A 50 -3.35 13.36 -10.30
N LYS A 51 -3.84 13.55 -11.52
CA LYS A 51 -3.95 14.87 -12.17
C LYS A 51 -4.85 15.81 -11.36
N ILE A 52 -6.04 15.35 -10.98
CA ILE A 52 -6.99 16.12 -10.17
C ILE A 52 -6.35 16.55 -8.84
N GLN A 53 -5.68 15.61 -8.15
CA GLN A 53 -4.99 15.92 -6.89
C GLN A 53 -3.85 16.92 -7.08
N ASN A 54 -3.12 16.81 -8.19
CA ASN A 54 -2.01 17.70 -8.51
C ASN A 54 -2.49 19.11 -8.90
N GLU A 55 -3.62 19.23 -9.61
CA GLU A 55 -4.21 20.51 -10.00
C GLU A 55 -4.75 21.30 -8.80
N GLN A 56 -5.21 20.59 -7.75
CA GLN A 56 -5.64 21.19 -6.49
C GLN A 56 -4.49 21.76 -5.66
N LEU A 57 -3.24 21.42 -5.97
CA LEU A 57 -2.08 22.02 -5.32
C LEU A 57 -1.83 23.44 -5.86
N PRO A 58 -1.33 24.36 -5.01
CA PRO A 58 -0.77 25.64 -5.47
C PRO A 58 0.23 25.41 -6.60
N LYS A 59 0.30 26.32 -7.59
CA LYS A 59 1.14 26.17 -8.80
C LYS A 59 2.57 25.73 -8.48
N GLU A 60 3.17 26.32 -7.45
CA GLU A 60 4.54 26.03 -6.98
C GLU A 60 4.73 24.63 -6.39
N LEU A 61 3.65 24.00 -5.93
CA LEU A 61 3.66 22.65 -5.34
C LEU A 61 3.16 21.57 -6.32
N ARG A 62 2.75 21.95 -7.54
CA ARG A 62 2.34 21.00 -8.57
C ARG A 62 3.56 20.21 -9.04
N ARG A 63 3.38 18.90 -9.14
CA ARG A 63 4.41 17.95 -9.60
C ARG A 63 4.27 17.72 -11.10
N HIS A 64 5.35 17.28 -11.73
CA HIS A 64 5.29 16.78 -13.12
C HIS A 64 4.52 15.47 -13.18
N ALA A 65 3.85 15.22 -14.30
CA ALA A 65 3.11 13.99 -14.49
C ALA A 65 4.03 12.77 -14.43
N PRO A 66 3.61 11.67 -13.78
CA PRO A 66 4.38 10.44 -13.79
C PRO A 66 4.48 9.90 -15.21
N GLU A 67 5.70 9.63 -15.67
CA GLU A 67 5.94 9.03 -16.97
C GLU A 67 5.78 7.51 -16.90
N ALA A 68 5.20 6.93 -17.95
CA ALA A 68 5.10 5.49 -18.05
C ALA A 68 6.51 4.90 -18.30
N PRO A 69 6.90 3.85 -17.55
CA PRO A 69 8.19 3.21 -17.75
C PRO A 69 8.26 2.60 -19.16
N LYS A 70 9.46 2.60 -19.74
CA LYS A 70 9.71 1.95 -21.03
C LYS A 70 9.54 0.44 -20.88
N ILE A 71 8.97 -0.20 -21.91
CA ILE A 71 8.90 -1.66 -22.00
C ILE A 71 10.31 -2.17 -22.30
N ILE A 72 10.89 -2.93 -21.38
CA ILE A 72 12.23 -3.52 -21.53
C ILE A 72 12.07 -4.80 -22.35
N ARG A 73 12.90 -4.94 -23.39
CA ARG A 73 12.90 -6.10 -24.28
C ARG A 73 14.23 -6.83 -24.19
N ASN A 74 14.16 -8.15 -24.23
CA ASN A 74 15.33 -9.03 -24.29
C ASN A 74 15.97 -9.00 -25.68
N ALA A 75 17.13 -9.65 -25.83
CA ALA A 75 17.85 -9.75 -27.10
C ALA A 75 17.03 -10.41 -28.23
N ASP A 76 16.10 -11.30 -27.87
CA ASP A 76 15.15 -11.97 -28.79
C ASP A 76 13.90 -11.14 -29.09
N ASN A 77 13.88 -9.85 -28.70
CA ASN A 77 12.74 -8.94 -28.82
C ASN A 77 11.49 -9.34 -28.01
N SER A 78 11.58 -10.34 -27.13
CA SER A 78 10.53 -10.65 -26.15
C SER A 78 10.48 -9.58 -25.06
N ILE A 79 9.31 -9.38 -24.44
CA ILE A 79 9.18 -8.42 -23.34
C ILE A 79 9.73 -9.05 -22.06
N ASP A 80 10.71 -8.40 -21.44
CA ASP A 80 11.12 -8.73 -20.09
C ASP A 80 10.08 -8.16 -19.11
N VAL A 81 9.10 -8.99 -18.78
CA VAL A 81 8.00 -8.64 -17.87
C VAL A 81 8.55 -8.27 -16.51
N ASN A 82 9.56 -8.98 -16.00
CA ASN A 82 10.09 -8.73 -14.67
C ASN A 82 10.83 -7.40 -14.61
N ALA A 83 11.74 -7.13 -15.56
CA ALA A 83 12.46 -5.86 -15.63
C ALA A 83 11.50 -4.69 -15.85
N THR A 84 10.52 -4.83 -16.75
CA THR A 84 9.50 -3.79 -17.00
C THR A 84 8.67 -3.53 -15.74
N ASN A 85 8.29 -4.58 -15.01
CA ASN A 85 7.53 -4.47 -13.79
C ASN A 85 8.32 -3.82 -12.64
N MET A 86 9.63 -4.09 -12.56
CA MET A 86 10.52 -3.44 -11.60
C MET A 86 10.72 -1.96 -11.93
N ALA A 87 10.91 -1.61 -13.20
CA ALA A 87 10.96 -0.22 -13.63
C ALA A 87 9.65 0.53 -13.28
N ALA A 88 8.49 -0.12 -13.42
CA ALA A 88 7.23 0.45 -12.96
C ALA A 88 7.20 0.66 -11.44
N TYR A 89 7.66 -0.31 -10.66
CA TYR A 89 7.73 -0.16 -9.21
C TYR A 89 8.65 0.98 -8.79
N GLU A 90 9.84 1.10 -9.38
CA GLU A 90 10.79 2.17 -9.11
C GLU A 90 10.21 3.56 -9.45
N ALA A 91 9.56 3.69 -10.62
CA ALA A 91 8.87 4.92 -10.99
C ALA A 91 7.82 5.33 -9.94
N SER A 92 7.13 4.36 -9.34
CA SER A 92 6.15 4.62 -8.28
C SER A 92 6.77 5.13 -6.98
N LEU A 93 8.01 4.71 -6.67
CA LEU A 93 8.73 5.18 -5.48
C LEU A 93 9.09 6.66 -5.59
N ALA A 94 9.35 7.16 -6.80
CA ALA A 94 9.61 8.57 -7.07
C ALA A 94 8.37 9.45 -6.79
N GLN A 95 7.16 8.89 -6.85
CA GLN A 95 5.91 9.60 -6.59
C GLN A 95 5.56 9.72 -5.09
N LEU A 96 6.31 9.05 -4.21
CA LEU A 96 6.06 9.07 -2.77
C LEU A 96 6.52 10.40 -2.14
N ILE A 97 5.70 10.91 -1.23
CA ILE A 97 5.95 12.16 -0.51
C ILE A 97 6.49 11.83 0.89
N ARG A 98 7.52 12.54 1.33
CA ARG A 98 8.03 12.43 2.70
C ARG A 98 7.12 13.19 3.67
N CYS A 99 6.76 12.56 4.77
CA CYS A 99 6.09 13.22 5.88
C CYS A 99 7.06 14.20 6.57
N ALA A 100 6.64 15.45 6.77
CA ALA A 100 7.48 16.46 7.44
C ALA A 100 7.78 16.14 8.91
N ASN A 101 6.93 15.36 9.57
CA ASN A 101 7.07 15.07 11.01
C ASN A 101 7.94 13.82 11.29
N CYS A 102 7.81 12.76 10.48
CA CYS A 102 8.53 11.49 10.71
C CYS A 102 9.42 11.03 9.54
N GLY A 103 9.47 11.76 8.43
CA GLY A 103 10.32 11.45 7.28
C GLY A 103 9.89 10.24 6.43
N ARG A 104 8.87 9.47 6.85
CA ARG A 104 8.36 8.31 6.10
C ARG A 104 7.88 8.74 4.70
N LYS A 105 8.18 7.93 3.69
CA LYS A 105 7.66 8.09 2.33
C LYS A 105 6.27 7.44 2.25
N LEU A 106 5.24 8.23 1.93
CA LEU A 106 3.88 7.76 1.76
C LEU A 106 3.33 8.16 0.40
N ALA A 107 2.43 7.33 -0.14
CA ALA A 107 1.61 7.74 -1.26
C ALA A 107 0.74 8.94 -0.86
N PRO A 108 0.48 9.90 -1.77
CA PRO A 108 -0.31 11.10 -1.46
C PRO A 108 -1.66 10.79 -0.78
N GLU A 109 -2.36 9.75 -1.24
CA GLU A 109 -3.65 9.32 -0.66
C GLU A 109 -3.55 8.89 0.81
N ARG A 110 -2.43 8.28 1.21
CA ARG A 110 -2.24 7.83 2.59
C ARG A 110 -1.64 8.90 3.48
N LEU A 111 -1.04 9.95 2.90
CA LEU A 111 -0.37 11.00 3.65
C LEU A 111 -1.35 11.75 4.55
N GLN A 112 -2.54 12.11 4.05
CA GLN A 112 -3.54 12.82 4.85
C GLN A 112 -4.00 11.99 6.06
N ALA A 113 -4.32 10.71 5.85
CA ALA A 113 -4.72 9.81 6.95
C ALA A 113 -3.57 9.60 7.95
N HIS A 114 -2.33 9.51 7.46
CA HIS A 114 -1.15 9.41 8.30
C HIS A 114 -0.92 10.68 9.13
N GLN A 115 -1.05 11.87 8.55
CA GLN A 115 -0.85 13.16 9.22
C GLN A 115 -1.87 13.43 10.34
N ARG A 116 -3.05 12.80 10.31
CA ARG A 116 -4.01 12.85 11.43
C ARG A 116 -3.45 12.22 12.71
N ALA A 117 -2.57 11.22 12.58
CA ALA A 117 -1.98 10.51 13.71
C ALA A 117 -0.48 10.80 13.90
N CYS A 118 0.20 11.33 12.88
CA CYS A 118 1.62 11.66 12.91
C CYS A 118 1.77 13.18 13.00
N THR A 119 1.86 13.69 14.22
CA THR A 119 2.03 15.12 14.54
C THR A 119 3.48 15.44 14.87
N LYS A 120 3.81 16.73 15.11
CA LYS A 120 5.14 17.14 15.58
C LYS A 120 5.46 16.55 16.96
N GLU A 121 4.48 16.55 17.85
CA GLU A 121 4.59 16.00 19.21
C GLU A 121 4.63 14.47 19.23
N HIS A 122 3.99 13.83 18.24
CA HIS A 122 3.90 12.38 18.13
C HIS A 122 4.29 11.92 16.71
N PRO A 123 5.59 12.00 16.35
CA PRO A 123 6.05 11.54 15.06
C PRO A 123 5.93 10.02 14.98
N GLY A 124 5.43 9.50 13.85
CA GLY A 124 5.28 8.07 13.64
C GLY A 124 6.63 7.36 13.60
N VAL A 125 6.95 6.60 14.63
CA VAL A 125 8.19 5.84 14.73
C VAL A 125 8.16 4.62 13.78
N PRO A 126 9.24 4.34 13.02
CA PRO A 126 9.31 3.13 12.21
C PRO A 126 9.39 1.87 13.09
N ILE A 127 8.72 0.79 12.65
CA ILE A 127 8.68 -0.49 13.38
C ILE A 127 10.07 -1.04 13.71
N SER A 128 11.05 -0.79 12.84
CA SER A 128 12.45 -1.20 13.02
C SER A 128 13.14 -0.59 14.24
N VAL A 129 12.55 0.45 14.86
CA VAL A 129 13.10 1.14 16.04
C VAL A 129 12.26 0.85 17.29
N LEU A 130 11.09 0.19 17.17
CA LEU A 130 10.31 -0.22 18.33
C LEU A 130 10.86 -1.51 18.93
N PRO A 131 10.96 -1.61 20.27
CA PRO A 131 11.29 -2.86 20.94
C PRO A 131 10.22 -3.94 20.67
N PRO A 132 10.59 -5.23 20.68
CA PRO A 132 9.65 -6.33 20.48
C PRO A 132 8.49 -6.25 21.47
N GLY A 133 7.26 -6.29 20.97
CA GLY A 133 6.03 -6.26 21.80
C GLY A 133 5.25 -4.94 21.80
N GLN A 134 5.79 -3.85 21.23
CA GLN A 134 5.09 -2.56 21.12
C GLN A 134 4.46 -2.30 19.74
N HIS A 135 4.26 -3.34 18.92
CA HIS A 135 3.73 -3.21 17.55
C HIS A 135 2.21 -2.93 17.47
N HIS A 136 1.53 -2.78 18.61
CA HIS A 136 0.09 -2.57 18.66
C HIS A 136 -0.26 -1.06 18.70
N ARG A 137 -0.84 -0.55 17.60
CA ARG A 137 -1.59 0.71 17.63
C ARG A 137 -3.00 0.41 18.15
N GLN A 138 -3.29 0.69 19.42
CA GLN A 138 -4.68 0.93 19.82
C GLN A 138 -5.06 2.36 19.47
N PRO A 139 -6.23 2.60 18.86
CA PRO A 139 -6.96 3.83 19.07
C PRO A 139 -7.92 3.60 20.24
N HIS A 140 -7.61 4.13 21.42
CA HIS A 140 -8.68 4.49 22.34
C HIS A 140 -8.48 5.93 22.78
N LEU A 141 -9.45 6.75 22.40
CA LEU A 141 -9.61 8.13 22.83
C LEU A 141 -9.97 8.10 24.31
N ALA A 142 -9.10 8.62 25.17
CA ALA A 142 -9.47 8.98 26.54
C ALA A 142 -10.16 10.34 26.51
N THR A 143 -11.49 10.34 26.40
CA THR A 143 -12.30 11.54 26.65
C THR A 143 -12.28 11.82 28.16
N SER A 144 -11.50 12.82 28.59
CA SER A 144 -11.52 13.28 29.99
C SER A 144 -12.71 14.22 30.19
N LEU A 145 -13.76 13.74 30.84
CA LEU A 145 -14.82 14.58 31.40
C LEU A 145 -14.32 15.13 32.74
N ALA A 146 -13.88 16.39 32.73
CA ALA A 146 -13.65 17.16 33.94
C ALA A 146 -15.00 17.56 34.57
N THR A 147 -15.38 16.92 35.67
CA THR A 147 -16.48 17.40 36.52
C THR A 147 -15.96 18.48 37.47
N LYS A 148 -16.57 19.66 37.37
CA LYS A 148 -16.36 20.81 38.26
C LYS A 148 -17.16 20.64 39.56
N LYS A 149 -16.52 21.03 40.68
CA LYS A 149 -17.06 21.59 41.94
C LYS A 149 -18.13 20.81 42.72
N ALA A 150 -17.88 20.61 44.01
CA ALA A 150 -18.60 21.32 45.06
C ALA A 150 -17.85 21.27 46.39
N LYS A 151 -17.59 22.46 46.95
CA LYS A 151 -17.15 22.69 48.31
C LYS A 151 -18.38 23.10 49.10
N LYS A 152 -18.71 22.38 50.18
CA LYS A 152 -19.39 22.93 51.35
C LYS A 152 -19.00 22.09 52.56
#